data_AF-A0AAW5BUY4-F1
#
_entry.id   AF-A0AAW5BUY4-F1
#
_cell.length_a   1.000
_cell.length_b   1.000
_cell.length_c   1.000
_cell.angle_alpha   90.00
_cell.angle_beta   90.00
_cell.angle_gamma   90.00
#
_symmetry.space_group_name_H-M   'P 1'
#
loop_
_entity.id
_entity.type
_entity.pdbx_description
1 polymer ?
#
loop_
_entity_poly.entity_id
_entity_poly.type
_entity_poly.pdbx_seq_one_letter_code
_entity_poly.pdbx_strand_id
1 'polypeptide(L)'
;DEQQSINKKIANQIPVIVQKSVQEQSKKPKRKGFLSIFGKKEGTKPTTTTTTLRSSNRNMVNEQNAQSRRLSEQADSLAARNAELNRQLQGLICQIEKKVQSDLQNRESEITAMRKKSFMQIGGLMGFVLLLLVISYIIIHRDAKNIKRYKRKTTDLIEQLEQSVQQNEILITSRKKAVYTITHELRTPLTAITGYTELLRKECNSGNNGQYIQNILQSSDRMRDMLNTLLDFFRLDNGKEQPRL
;
A
#
# COMPACT_ATOMS: atom_id res chain seq x y z
N ASP A 1 7.65 43.60 -15.54
CA ASP A 1 8.36 44.84 -15.92
C ASP A 1 9.58 44.67 -16.83
N GLU A 2 10.15 43.47 -17.00
CA GLU A 2 11.24 43.25 -17.99
C GLU A 2 10.77 43.14 -19.45
N GLN A 3 9.57 42.60 -19.72
CA GLN A 3 9.07 42.47 -21.10
C GLN A 3 8.72 43.82 -21.76
N GLN A 4 8.32 44.82 -20.98
CA GLN A 4 8.06 46.18 -21.51
C GLN A 4 9.35 46.96 -21.80
N SER A 5 10.43 46.73 -21.06
CA SER A 5 11.72 47.39 -21.31
C SER A 5 12.43 46.84 -22.55
N ILE A 6 12.26 45.54 -22.84
CA ILE A 6 12.79 44.89 -24.05
C ILE A 6 12.04 45.37 -25.31
N ASN A 7 10.70 45.47 -25.24
CA ASN A 7 9.89 45.94 -26.37
C ASN A 7 10.18 47.42 -26.72
N LYS A 8 10.46 48.25 -25.71
CA LYS A 8 10.89 49.65 -25.88
C LYS A 8 12.31 49.78 -26.43
N LYS A 9 13.19 48.80 -26.18
CA LYS A 9 14.56 48.75 -26.70
C LYS A 9 14.61 48.29 -28.17
N ILE A 10 13.69 47.41 -28.57
CA ILE A 10 13.51 46.97 -29.96
C ILE A 10 12.89 48.08 -30.83
N ALA A 11 11.96 48.87 -30.28
CA ALA A 11 11.39 50.03 -30.98
C ALA A 11 12.41 51.15 -31.29
N ASN A 12 13.51 51.22 -30.54
CA ASN A 12 14.53 52.28 -30.65
C ASN A 12 15.76 51.89 -31.49
N GLN A 13 15.82 50.68 -32.06
CA GLN A 13 16.95 50.24 -32.89
C GLN A 13 16.52 49.59 -34.21
N ILE A 14 15.62 50.25 -34.94
CA ILE A 14 15.42 49.96 -36.36
C ILE A 14 16.20 51.00 -37.17
N PRO A 15 17.09 50.59 -38.10
CA PRO A 15 17.78 51.54 -38.97
C PRO A 15 16.76 52.23 -39.88
N VAL A 16 16.79 53.55 -39.84
CA VAL A 16 16.12 54.45 -40.78
C VAL A 16 16.69 54.17 -42.18
N ILE A 17 16.03 53.29 -42.92
CA ILE A 17 16.18 53.21 -44.37
C ILE A 17 14.92 53.86 -44.96
N VAL A 18 15.13 54.91 -45.75
CA VAL A 18 14.19 55.42 -46.76
C VAL A 18 12.94 56.10 -46.21
N GLN A 19 13.01 57.42 -46.03
CA GLN A 19 11.85 58.29 -46.30
C GLN A 19 12.24 59.75 -46.55
N LYS A 20 12.88 60.03 -47.71
CA LYS A 20 12.73 61.32 -48.41
C LYS A 20 13.11 61.19 -49.89
N SER A 21 12.36 60.35 -50.61
CA SER A 21 12.22 60.42 -52.06
C SER A 21 10.74 60.56 -52.38
N VAL A 22 10.22 61.78 -52.22
CA VAL A 22 8.94 62.17 -52.84
C VAL A 22 9.26 63.37 -53.71
N GLN A 23 9.74 63.10 -54.92
CA GLN A 23 9.38 63.82 -56.13
C GLN A 23 9.99 63.14 -57.36
N GLU A 24 9.37 62.05 -57.83
CA GLU A 24 9.41 61.73 -59.26
C GLU A 24 8.21 60.86 -59.64
N GLN A 25 7.14 61.52 -60.07
CA GLN A 25 6.00 60.86 -60.68
C GLN A 25 6.39 60.42 -62.09
N SER A 26 6.44 59.11 -62.32
CA SER A 26 6.35 58.55 -63.67
C SER A 26 4.88 58.39 -64.06
N LYS A 27 4.48 59.02 -65.16
CA LYS A 27 3.25 58.65 -65.89
C LYS A 27 3.49 58.83 -67.39
N LYS A 28 3.79 57.72 -68.07
CA LYS A 28 3.67 57.55 -69.54
C LYS A 28 2.17 57.32 -69.91
N PRO A 29 1.81 57.21 -71.19
CA PRO A 29 1.94 58.16 -72.31
C PRO A 29 0.57 58.34 -73.05
N LYS A 30 0.47 59.27 -74.03
CA LYS A 30 -0.19 59.06 -75.36
C LYS A 30 -0.39 60.36 -76.18
N ARG A 31 0.07 60.29 -77.45
CA ARG A 31 -0.58 60.62 -78.76
C ARG A 31 -1.34 61.95 -78.91
N LYS A 32 -1.35 62.70 -80.01
CA LYS A 32 -0.92 62.67 -81.44
C LYS A 32 -0.88 64.18 -81.83
N GLY A 33 0.13 64.73 -82.50
CA GLY A 33 0.29 64.73 -83.96
C GLY A 33 -0.61 65.74 -84.66
N PHE A 34 -0.05 66.83 -85.22
CA PHE A 34 -0.42 67.42 -86.52
C PHE A 34 0.61 68.49 -87.00
N LEU A 35 1.06 68.31 -88.26
CA LEU A 35 1.64 69.26 -89.26
C LEU A 35 2.93 70.03 -88.88
N SER A 36 4.10 69.77 -89.48
CA SER A 36 4.53 70.01 -90.88
C SER A 36 4.41 71.49 -91.30
N ILE A 37 5.54 72.17 -91.59
CA ILE A 37 5.90 72.84 -92.88
C ILE A 37 7.39 73.33 -92.81
N PHE A 38 8.16 72.86 -93.80
CA PHE A 38 9.41 73.32 -94.47
C PHE A 38 10.24 74.54 -94.01
N GLY A 39 11.59 74.43 -94.19
CA GLY A 39 12.38 75.57 -94.69
C GLY A 39 13.91 75.63 -94.44
N LYS A 40 14.71 74.86 -95.21
CA LYS A 40 15.87 75.30 -96.06
C LYS A 40 17.17 75.95 -95.47
N LYS A 41 18.32 75.34 -95.85
CA LYS A 41 19.70 75.88 -96.13
C LYS A 41 20.55 76.44 -94.96
N GLU A 42 21.89 76.44 -94.90
CA GLU A 42 23.09 75.79 -95.53
C GLU A 42 24.33 76.40 -94.78
N GLY A 43 25.46 75.68 -94.59
CA GLY A 43 26.80 76.32 -94.43
C GLY A 43 27.64 76.19 -93.11
N THR A 44 28.62 75.26 -93.12
CA THR A 44 30.08 75.40 -92.79
C THR A 44 30.68 75.74 -91.38
N LYS A 45 31.28 74.70 -90.72
CA LYS A 45 32.54 74.47 -89.89
C LYS A 45 33.43 75.63 -89.30
N PRO A 46 34.46 75.39 -88.40
CA PRO A 46 34.53 74.77 -87.03
C PRO A 46 35.56 75.43 -86.01
N THR A 47 35.83 74.77 -84.84
CA THR A 47 37.00 74.87 -83.86
C THR A 47 36.95 75.97 -82.76
N THR A 48 37.38 75.89 -81.48
CA THR A 48 38.18 74.99 -80.60
C THR A 48 37.86 75.38 -79.13
N THR A 49 37.41 74.48 -78.22
CA THR A 49 37.46 74.55 -76.72
C THR A 49 36.54 73.45 -76.14
N THR A 50 36.97 72.19 -76.13
CA THR A 50 36.16 71.08 -75.56
C THR A 50 37.03 69.98 -74.94
N THR A 51 38.35 70.15 -74.92
CA THR A 51 39.29 69.04 -74.63
C THR A 51 39.69 68.92 -73.16
N THR A 52 39.56 69.98 -72.34
CA THR A 52 40.02 69.99 -70.94
C THR A 52 38.96 69.55 -69.91
N LEU A 53 37.67 69.82 -70.14
CA LEU A 53 36.58 69.33 -69.28
C LEU A 53 36.28 67.83 -69.49
N ARG A 54 36.61 67.30 -70.68
CA ARG A 54 36.37 65.89 -71.01
C ARG A 54 37.36 64.94 -70.30
N SER A 55 38.59 65.38 -70.01
CA SER A 55 39.61 64.56 -69.36
C SER A 55 39.40 64.46 -67.84
N SER A 56 39.05 65.56 -67.17
CA SER A 56 38.76 65.53 -65.72
C SER A 56 37.49 64.73 -65.40
N ASN A 57 36.42 64.90 -66.21
CA ASN A 57 35.22 64.07 -66.09
C ASN A 57 35.51 62.58 -66.38
N ARG A 58 36.37 62.29 -67.37
CA ARG A 58 36.77 60.91 -67.69
C ARG A 58 37.60 60.28 -66.58
N ASN A 59 38.48 61.04 -65.93
CA ASN A 59 39.26 60.56 -64.79
C ASN A 59 38.37 60.29 -63.56
N MET A 60 37.44 61.19 -63.24
CA MET A 60 36.50 61.00 -62.13
C MET A 60 35.57 59.80 -62.35
N VAL A 61 35.08 59.59 -63.58
CA VAL A 61 34.29 58.40 -63.95
C VAL A 61 35.14 57.13 -63.87
N ASN A 62 36.41 57.17 -64.30
CA ASN A 62 37.31 56.04 -64.18
C ASN A 62 37.61 55.68 -62.71
N GLU A 63 37.79 56.67 -61.83
CA GLU A 63 37.97 56.44 -60.39
C GLU A 63 36.71 55.90 -59.72
N GLN A 64 35.52 56.42 -60.03
CA GLN A 64 34.27 55.87 -59.53
C GLN A 64 34.03 54.44 -60.01
N ASN A 65 34.29 54.16 -61.29
CA ASN A 65 34.19 52.80 -61.82
C ASN A 65 35.20 51.86 -61.15
N ALA A 66 36.41 52.34 -60.85
CA ALA A 66 37.40 51.56 -60.12
C ALA A 66 37.01 51.31 -58.65
N GLN A 67 36.45 52.30 -57.96
CA GLN A 67 35.92 52.14 -56.60
C GLN A 67 34.72 51.20 -56.57
N SER A 68 33.78 51.34 -57.51
CA SER A 68 32.60 50.50 -57.62
C SER A 68 32.97 49.04 -57.92
N ARG A 69 34.00 48.80 -58.73
CA ARG A 69 34.57 47.45 -58.93
C ARG A 69 35.13 46.85 -57.64
N ARG A 70 35.94 47.61 -56.89
CA ARG A 70 36.48 47.14 -55.59
C ARG A 70 35.38 46.86 -54.56
N LEU A 71 34.36 47.72 -54.50
CA LEU A 71 33.19 47.52 -53.65
C LEU A 71 32.39 46.28 -54.06
N SER A 72 32.23 46.03 -55.36
CA SER A 72 31.60 44.80 -55.86
C SER A 72 32.40 43.57 -55.50
N GLU A 73 33.73 43.58 -55.70
CA GLU A 73 34.61 42.46 -55.34
C GLU A 73 34.57 42.17 -53.83
N GLN A 74 34.54 43.22 -52.98
CA GLN A 74 34.36 43.08 -51.54
C GLN A 74 32.96 42.57 -51.17
N ALA A 75 31.91 43.06 -51.84
CA ALA A 75 30.53 42.62 -51.63
C ALA A 75 30.33 41.16 -52.04
N ASP A 76 30.92 40.73 -53.16
CA ASP A 76 30.88 39.35 -53.65
C ASP A 76 31.63 38.41 -52.70
N SER A 77 32.80 38.83 -52.20
CA SER A 77 33.55 38.09 -51.19
C SER A 77 32.78 37.95 -49.87
N LEU A 78 32.11 39.02 -49.42
CA LEU A 78 31.23 38.98 -48.25
C LEU A 78 30.00 38.08 -48.47
N ALA A 79 29.38 38.15 -49.64
CA ALA A 79 28.24 37.31 -49.99
C ALA A 79 28.61 35.83 -50.02
N ALA A 80 29.76 35.49 -50.63
CA ALA A 80 30.29 34.13 -50.65
C ALA A 80 30.58 33.61 -49.22
N ARG A 81 31.19 34.45 -48.37
CA ARG A 81 31.48 34.08 -46.97
C ARG A 81 30.20 33.91 -46.15
N ASN A 82 29.20 34.76 -46.36
CA ASN A 82 27.89 34.65 -45.70
C ASN A 82 27.15 33.36 -46.13
N ALA A 83 27.19 33.04 -47.42
CA ALA A 83 26.63 31.80 -47.95
C ALA A 83 27.30 30.55 -47.32
N GLU A 84 28.62 30.55 -47.17
CA GLU A 84 29.33 29.43 -46.53
C GLU A 84 29.03 29.34 -45.02
N LEU A 85 28.95 30.48 -44.31
CA LEU A 85 28.53 30.52 -42.91
C LEU A 85 27.12 29.94 -42.71
N ASN A 86 26.16 30.32 -43.57
CA ASN A 86 24.81 29.77 -43.53
C ASN A 86 24.80 28.26 -43.81
N ARG A 87 25.64 27.79 -44.73
CA ARG A 87 25.78 26.35 -45.01
C ARG A 87 26.32 25.59 -43.79
N GLN A 88 27.32 26.14 -43.10
CA GLN A 88 27.88 25.53 -41.89
C GLN A 88 26.87 25.54 -40.73
N LEU A 89 26.14 26.65 -40.54
CA LEU A 89 25.08 26.73 -39.54
C LEU A 89 23.97 25.70 -39.81
N GLN A 90 23.52 25.56 -41.05
CA GLN A 90 22.54 24.55 -41.42
C GLN A 90 23.06 23.12 -41.17
N GLY A 91 24.35 22.88 -41.44
CA GLY A 91 25.01 21.61 -41.13
C GLY A 91 25.01 21.30 -39.63
N LEU A 92 25.37 22.28 -38.78
CA LEU A 92 25.36 22.14 -37.33
C LEU A 92 23.95 21.94 -36.79
N ILE A 93 22.96 22.69 -37.28
CA ILE A 93 21.55 22.54 -36.91
C ILE A 93 21.07 21.12 -37.21
N CYS A 94 21.37 20.61 -38.41
CA CYS A 94 20.98 19.25 -38.80
C CYS A 94 21.66 18.17 -37.93
N GLN A 95 22.93 18.37 -37.54
CA GLN A 95 23.61 17.44 -36.64
C GLN A 95 23.01 17.45 -35.23
N ILE A 96 22.73 18.64 -34.69
CA ILE A 96 22.12 18.79 -33.36
C ILE A 96 20.73 18.14 -33.36
N GLU A 97 19.91 18.44 -34.36
CA GLU A 97 18.56 17.88 -34.48
C GLU A 97 18.58 16.35 -34.54
N LYS A 98 19.46 15.76 -35.37
CA LYS A 98 19.63 14.30 -35.44
C LYS A 98 20.10 13.70 -34.11
N LYS A 99 21.06 14.35 -33.44
CA LYS A 99 21.60 13.86 -32.17
C LYS A 99 20.54 13.90 -31.06
N VAL A 100 19.83 15.02 -30.94
CA VAL A 100 18.72 15.19 -29.98
C VAL A 100 17.63 14.17 -30.25
N GLN A 101 17.24 13.97 -31.51
CA GLN A 101 16.23 12.98 -31.87
C GLN A 101 16.66 11.55 -31.48
N SER A 102 17.92 11.18 -31.76
CA SER A 102 18.43 9.86 -31.41
C SER A 102 18.54 9.65 -29.90
N ASP A 103 18.92 10.67 -29.14
CA ASP A 103 19.06 10.60 -27.68
C ASP A 103 17.69 10.49 -27.00
N LEU A 104 16.71 11.28 -27.44
CA LEU A 104 15.33 11.20 -26.96
C LEU A 104 14.72 9.82 -27.23
N GLN A 105 14.86 9.28 -28.44
CA GLN A 105 14.36 7.95 -28.77
C GLN A 105 15.04 6.85 -27.96
N ASN A 106 16.35 6.95 -27.74
CA ASN A 106 17.08 5.99 -26.92
C ASN A 106 16.59 6.02 -25.47
N ARG A 107 16.41 7.22 -24.88
CA ARG A 107 15.86 7.41 -23.54
C ARG A 107 14.42 6.90 -23.40
N GLU A 108 13.56 7.16 -24.39
CA GLU A 108 12.19 6.64 -24.38
C GLU A 108 12.16 5.11 -24.44
N SER A 109 13.03 4.49 -25.24
CA SER A 109 13.12 3.03 -25.33
C SER A 109 13.65 2.39 -24.04
N GLU A 110 14.65 3.00 -23.40
CA GLU A 110 15.16 2.59 -22.10
C GLU A 110 14.07 2.67 -21.02
N ILE A 111 13.32 3.77 -20.97
CA ILE A 111 12.23 3.97 -20.02
C ILE A 111 11.11 2.93 -20.24
N THR A 112 10.78 2.62 -21.49
CA THR A 112 9.70 1.66 -21.81
C THR A 112 10.10 0.21 -21.51
N ALA A 113 11.37 -0.15 -21.72
CA ALA A 113 11.90 -1.46 -21.36
C ALA A 113 12.01 -1.65 -19.83
N MET A 114 12.41 -0.60 -19.11
CA MET A 114 12.52 -0.60 -17.64
C MET A 114 11.16 -0.76 -16.97
N ARG A 115 10.09 -0.13 -17.49
CA ARG A 115 8.73 -0.23 -16.96
C ARG A 115 8.24 -1.68 -16.83
N LYS A 116 8.51 -2.55 -17.81
CA LYS A 116 8.04 -3.94 -17.78
C LYS A 116 8.69 -4.76 -16.65
N LYS A 117 10.01 -4.61 -16.44
CA LYS A 117 10.72 -5.32 -15.36
C LYS A 117 10.34 -4.79 -13.97
N SER A 118 10.25 -3.48 -13.81
CA SER A 118 9.82 -2.87 -12.55
C SER A 118 8.38 -3.23 -12.20
N PHE A 119 7.46 -3.22 -13.17
CA PHE A 119 6.08 -3.60 -12.93
C PHE A 119 5.94 -5.07 -12.52
N MET A 120 6.74 -5.97 -13.10
CA MET A 120 6.75 -7.38 -12.71
C MET A 120 7.27 -7.59 -11.28
N GLN A 121 8.33 -6.87 -10.88
CA GLN A 121 8.87 -6.95 -9.52
C GLN A 121 7.91 -6.37 -8.48
N ILE A 122 7.34 -5.20 -8.76
CA ILE A 122 6.40 -4.52 -7.86
C ILE A 122 5.09 -5.31 -7.76
N GLY A 123 4.56 -5.81 -8.88
CA GLY A 123 3.39 -6.68 -8.89
C GLY A 123 3.64 -7.99 -8.15
N GLY A 124 4.82 -8.58 -8.31
CA GLY A 124 5.24 -9.78 -7.57
C GLY A 124 5.31 -9.54 -6.06
N LEU A 125 5.91 -8.42 -5.63
CA LEU A 125 5.98 -8.04 -4.21
C LEU A 125 4.58 -7.79 -3.63
N MET A 126 3.72 -7.07 -4.37
CA MET A 126 2.33 -6.80 -3.98
C MET A 126 1.54 -8.11 -3.84
N GLY A 127 1.70 -9.02 -4.80
CA GLY A 127 1.07 -10.34 -4.78
C GLY A 127 1.58 -11.21 -3.64
N PHE A 128 2.88 -11.16 -3.33
CA PHE A 128 3.46 -11.86 -2.19
C PHE A 128 2.91 -11.34 -0.86
N VAL A 129 2.78 -10.02 -0.68
CA VAL A 129 2.17 -9.43 0.50
C VAL A 129 0.70 -9.85 0.63
N LEU A 130 -0.07 -9.82 -0.45
CA LEU A 130 -1.47 -10.29 -0.46
C LEU A 130 -1.56 -11.78 -0.12
N LEU A 131 -0.67 -12.60 -0.65
CA LEU A 131 -0.59 -14.03 -0.34
C LEU A 131 -0.32 -14.26 1.15
N LEU A 132 0.63 -13.54 1.74
CA LEU A 132 0.92 -13.60 3.17
C LEU A 132 -0.28 -13.18 4.03
N LEU A 133 -1.03 -12.17 3.61
CA LEU A 133 -2.25 -11.75 4.31
C LEU A 133 -3.34 -12.83 4.26
N VAL A 134 -3.52 -13.49 3.12
CA VAL A 134 -4.47 -14.61 2.99
C VAL A 134 -4.04 -15.80 3.85
N ILE A 135 -2.75 -16.16 3.84
CA ILE A 135 -2.21 -17.23 4.69
C ILE A 135 -2.40 -16.88 6.18
N SER A 136 -2.06 -15.65 6.57
CA SER A 136 -2.26 -15.15 7.93
C SER A 136 -3.74 -15.22 8.35
N TYR A 137 -4.64 -14.79 7.47
CA TYR A 137 -6.08 -14.91 7.70
C TYR A 137 -6.53 -16.36 7.89
N ILE A 138 -6.04 -17.29 7.06
CA ILE A 138 -6.35 -18.72 7.17
C ILE A 138 -5.84 -19.29 8.52
N ILE A 139 -4.61 -18.95 8.91
CA ILE A 139 -4.02 -19.38 10.19
C ILE A 139 -4.88 -18.86 11.36
N ILE A 140 -5.18 -17.55 11.39
CA ILE A 140 -5.99 -16.94 12.45
C ILE A 140 -7.38 -17.57 12.52
N HIS A 141 -8.03 -17.79 11.37
CA HIS A 141 -9.36 -18.40 11.34
C HIS A 141 -9.33 -19.85 11.84
N ARG A 142 -8.30 -20.61 11.46
CA ARG A 142 -8.10 -21.99 11.92
C ARG A 142 -7.82 -22.03 13.42
N ASP A 143 -6.96 -21.16 13.92
CA ASP A 143 -6.60 -21.08 15.34
C ASP A 143 -7.78 -20.63 16.19
N ALA A 144 -8.56 -19.64 15.76
CA ALA A 144 -9.78 -19.23 16.42
C ALA A 144 -10.79 -20.39 16.55
N LYS A 145 -10.92 -21.21 15.49
CA LYS A 145 -11.78 -22.41 15.51
C LYS A 145 -11.24 -23.48 16.46
N ASN A 146 -9.91 -23.69 16.48
CA ASN A 146 -9.28 -24.63 17.40
C ASN A 146 -9.42 -24.18 18.86
N ILE A 147 -9.15 -22.92 19.18
CA ILE A 147 -9.31 -22.34 20.52
C ILE A 147 -10.73 -22.58 21.05
N LYS A 148 -11.75 -22.39 20.22
CA LYS A 148 -13.16 -22.61 20.63
C LYS A 148 -13.41 -24.07 21.02
N ARG A 149 -12.82 -25.02 20.30
CA ARG A 149 -12.94 -26.45 20.63
C ARG A 149 -12.18 -26.82 21.90
N TYR A 150 -10.98 -26.29 22.10
CA TYR A 150 -10.22 -26.51 23.34
C TYR A 150 -10.98 -25.99 24.55
N LYS A 151 -11.53 -24.76 24.48
CA LYS A 151 -12.35 -24.21 25.56
C LYS A 151 -13.56 -25.10 25.88
N ARG A 152 -14.30 -25.59 24.88
CA ARG A 152 -15.42 -26.51 25.11
C ARG A 152 -14.99 -27.80 25.81
N LYS A 153 -13.91 -28.44 25.34
CA LYS A 153 -13.41 -29.66 25.97
C LYS A 153 -13.01 -29.43 27.42
N THR A 154 -12.36 -28.30 27.71
CA THR A 154 -11.97 -27.96 29.08
C THR A 154 -13.20 -27.71 29.95
N THR A 155 -14.21 -26.98 29.46
CA THR A 155 -15.46 -26.75 30.21
C THR A 155 -16.18 -28.06 30.50
N ASP A 156 -16.30 -28.94 29.51
CA ASP A 156 -16.93 -30.25 29.66
C ASP A 156 -16.18 -31.15 30.67
N LEU A 157 -14.84 -31.12 30.66
CA LEU A 157 -14.04 -31.85 31.64
C LEU A 157 -14.21 -31.31 33.07
N ILE A 158 -14.30 -29.99 33.21
CA ILE A 158 -14.53 -29.34 34.51
C ILE A 158 -15.92 -29.73 35.03
N GLU A 159 -16.94 -29.73 34.17
CA GLU A 159 -18.30 -30.14 34.52
C GLU A 159 -18.36 -31.61 34.94
N GLN A 160 -17.71 -32.51 34.21
CA GLN A 160 -17.61 -33.92 34.60
C GLN A 160 -16.88 -34.12 35.93
N LEU A 161 -15.82 -33.34 36.18
CA LEU A 161 -15.09 -33.40 37.45
C LEU A 161 -15.96 -32.90 38.60
N GLU A 162 -16.68 -31.80 38.41
CA GLU A 162 -17.59 -31.24 39.41
C GLU A 162 -18.73 -32.22 39.73
N GLN A 163 -19.31 -32.86 38.71
CA GLN A 163 -20.31 -33.92 38.90
C GLN A 163 -19.74 -35.11 39.70
N SER A 164 -18.52 -35.55 39.40
CA SER A 164 -17.87 -36.65 40.12
C SER A 164 -17.55 -36.30 41.58
N VAL A 165 -17.13 -35.06 41.84
CA VAL A 165 -16.92 -34.55 43.20
C VAL A 165 -18.25 -34.49 43.97
N GLN A 166 -19.30 -33.97 43.34
CA GLN A 166 -20.63 -33.88 43.95
C GLN A 166 -21.20 -35.28 44.26
N GLN A 167 -21.04 -36.24 43.35
CA GLN A 167 -21.41 -37.64 43.60
C GLN A 167 -20.63 -38.23 44.79
N ASN A 168 -19.32 -37.97 44.87
CA ASN A 168 -18.52 -38.42 46.01
C ASN A 168 -18.96 -37.75 47.32
N GLU A 169 -19.32 -36.47 47.33
CA GLU A 169 -19.85 -35.81 48.53
C GLU A 169 -21.17 -36.43 49.00
N ILE A 170 -22.09 -36.70 48.08
CA ILE A 170 -23.35 -37.38 48.38
C ILE A 170 -23.08 -38.77 48.96
N LEU A 171 -22.13 -39.52 48.39
CA LEU A 171 -21.75 -40.83 48.89
C LEU A 171 -21.15 -40.76 50.31
N ILE A 172 -20.23 -39.83 50.54
CA ILE A 172 -19.59 -39.62 51.85
C ILE A 172 -20.63 -39.22 52.90
N THR A 173 -21.55 -38.32 52.57
CA THR A 173 -22.61 -37.89 53.49
C THR A 173 -23.58 -39.02 53.80
N SER A 174 -23.96 -39.83 52.81
CA SER A 174 -24.77 -41.04 53.02
C SER A 174 -24.08 -42.04 53.96
N ARG A 175 -22.79 -42.34 53.73
CA ARG A 175 -21.98 -43.22 54.59
C ARG A 175 -21.90 -42.70 56.02
N LYS A 176 -21.61 -41.40 56.20
CA LYS A 176 -21.58 -40.76 57.52
C LYS A 176 -22.93 -40.89 58.23
N LYS A 177 -24.03 -40.68 57.50
CA LYS A 177 -25.39 -40.79 58.05
C LYS A 177 -25.70 -42.22 58.50
N ALA A 178 -25.40 -43.23 57.69
CA ALA A 178 -25.62 -44.64 58.03
C ALA A 178 -24.86 -45.05 59.30
N VAL A 179 -23.56 -44.72 59.38
CA VAL A 179 -22.74 -44.99 60.56
C VAL A 179 -23.26 -44.27 61.80
N TYR A 180 -23.65 -43.00 61.66
CA TYR A 180 -24.20 -42.21 62.76
C TYR A 180 -25.51 -42.80 63.30
N THR A 181 -26.45 -43.14 62.41
CA THR A 181 -27.74 -43.74 62.78
C THR A 181 -27.54 -45.04 63.55
N ILE A 182 -26.68 -45.93 63.05
CA ILE A 182 -26.46 -47.23 63.72
C ILE A 182 -25.72 -47.06 65.03
N THR A 183 -24.75 -46.15 65.13
CA THR A 183 -24.09 -45.84 66.40
C THR A 183 -25.09 -45.34 67.45
N HIS A 184 -26.06 -44.52 67.04
CA HIS A 184 -27.12 -44.05 67.93
C HIS A 184 -28.05 -45.19 68.36
N GLU A 185 -28.47 -46.04 67.42
CA GLU A 185 -29.34 -47.18 67.71
C GLU A 185 -28.67 -48.24 68.59
N LEU A 186 -27.35 -48.44 68.46
CA LEU A 186 -26.55 -49.33 69.32
C LEU A 186 -26.43 -48.85 70.77
N ARG A 187 -26.61 -47.55 71.04
CA ARG A 187 -26.56 -47.02 72.41
C ARG A 187 -27.67 -47.60 73.29
N THR A 188 -28.88 -47.74 72.74
CA THR A 188 -30.06 -48.27 73.46
C THR A 188 -29.86 -49.71 73.97
N PRO A 189 -29.52 -50.71 73.13
CA PRO A 189 -29.26 -52.07 73.60
C PRO A 189 -28.00 -52.17 74.46
N LEU A 190 -26.98 -51.33 74.22
CA LEU A 190 -25.80 -51.27 75.10
C LEU A 190 -26.18 -50.82 76.51
N THR A 191 -26.97 -49.75 76.64
CA THR A 191 -27.50 -49.27 77.93
C THR A 191 -28.38 -50.33 78.60
N ALA A 192 -29.19 -51.06 77.84
CA ALA A 192 -29.99 -52.17 78.36
C ALA A 192 -29.11 -53.29 78.93
N ILE A 193 -28.06 -53.70 78.21
CA ILE A 193 -27.10 -54.71 78.69
C ILE A 193 -26.44 -54.23 79.98
N THR A 194 -25.88 -53.01 80.00
CA THR A 194 -25.25 -52.46 81.20
C THR A 194 -26.22 -52.46 82.38
N GLY A 195 -27.45 -51.97 82.20
CA GLY A 195 -28.48 -51.96 83.24
C GLY A 195 -28.82 -53.36 83.77
N TYR A 196 -29.05 -54.34 82.90
CA TYR A 196 -29.33 -55.71 83.33
C TYR A 196 -28.13 -56.38 84.00
N THR A 197 -26.89 -56.10 83.56
CA THR A 197 -25.68 -56.61 84.23
C THR A 197 -25.49 -56.01 85.62
N GLU A 198 -25.84 -54.73 85.82
CA GLU A 198 -25.81 -54.11 87.15
C GLU A 198 -26.85 -54.70 88.08
N LEU A 199 -28.06 -54.98 87.58
CA LEU A 199 -29.12 -55.67 88.35
C LEU A 199 -28.70 -57.09 88.73
N LEU A 200 -28.11 -57.86 87.79
CA LEU A 200 -27.52 -59.17 88.04
C LEU A 200 -26.45 -59.14 89.13
N ARG A 201 -25.59 -58.11 89.12
CA ARG A 201 -24.53 -57.94 90.14
C ARG A 201 -25.11 -57.58 91.51
N LYS A 202 -26.24 -56.89 91.57
CA LYS A 202 -26.86 -56.41 92.82
C LYS A 202 -27.81 -57.43 93.45
N GLU A 203 -28.53 -58.23 92.66
CA GLU A 203 -29.52 -59.22 93.12
C GLU A 203 -29.03 -60.68 92.96
N CYS A 204 -27.90 -61.04 93.57
CA CYS A 204 -27.31 -62.39 93.46
C CYS A 204 -28.22 -63.56 93.93
N ASN A 205 -29.37 -63.29 94.58
CA ASN A 205 -30.22 -64.29 95.25
C ASN A 205 -31.73 -64.17 94.93
N SER A 206 -32.16 -63.26 94.05
CA SER A 206 -33.57 -63.17 93.62
C SER A 206 -33.77 -64.06 92.39
N GLY A 207 -34.84 -64.85 92.32
CA GLY A 207 -35.09 -65.82 91.22
C GLY A 207 -35.20 -65.24 89.79
N ASN A 208 -34.93 -63.95 89.59
CA ASN A 208 -35.05 -63.23 88.32
C ASN A 208 -33.77 -63.22 87.47
N ASN A 209 -32.67 -63.83 87.94
CA ASN A 209 -31.40 -63.89 87.20
C ASN A 209 -31.53 -64.43 85.77
N GLY A 210 -32.39 -65.44 85.55
CA GLY A 210 -32.64 -65.98 84.22
C GLY A 210 -33.25 -64.96 83.26
N GLN A 211 -34.14 -64.08 83.75
CA GLN A 211 -34.78 -63.06 82.94
C GLN A 211 -33.83 -61.92 82.58
N TYR A 212 -32.95 -61.51 83.50
CA TYR A 212 -31.90 -60.54 83.21
C TYR A 212 -30.90 -61.05 82.16
N ILE A 213 -30.49 -62.32 82.26
CA ILE A 213 -29.61 -62.97 81.25
C ILE A 213 -30.31 -63.03 79.88
N GLN A 214 -31.59 -63.40 79.85
CA GLN A 214 -32.37 -63.43 78.61
C GLN A 214 -32.47 -62.05 77.94
N ASN A 215 -32.66 -60.99 78.72
CA ASN A 215 -32.75 -59.63 78.18
C ASN A 215 -31.39 -59.11 77.67
N ILE A 216 -30.28 -59.51 78.31
CA ILE A 216 -28.92 -59.24 77.82
C ILE A 216 -28.70 -59.93 76.48
N LEU A 217 -29.03 -61.22 76.38
CA LEU A 217 -28.94 -61.99 75.13
C LEU A 217 -29.76 -61.35 74.01
N GLN A 218 -31.02 -61.00 74.29
CA GLN A 218 -31.89 -60.35 73.31
C GLN A 218 -31.35 -58.99 72.85
N SER A 219 -30.76 -58.20 73.76
CA SER A 219 -30.15 -56.91 73.42
C SER A 219 -28.86 -57.07 72.60
N SER A 220 -28.08 -58.12 72.88
CA SER A 220 -26.89 -58.48 72.11
C SER A 220 -27.23 -58.95 70.70
N ASP A 221 -28.28 -59.78 70.56
CA ASP A 221 -28.79 -60.21 69.27
C ASP A 221 -29.29 -59.02 68.43
N ARG A 222 -30.04 -58.08 69.03
CA ARG A 222 -30.45 -56.83 68.35
C ARG A 222 -29.28 -56.01 67.86
N MET A 223 -28.20 -55.88 68.65
CA MET A 223 -26.99 -55.19 68.18
C MET A 223 -26.34 -55.93 67.01
N ARG A 224 -26.30 -57.26 67.05
CA ARG A 224 -25.75 -58.07 65.96
C ARG A 224 -26.52 -57.84 64.66
N ASP A 225 -27.84 -57.77 64.72
CA ASP A 225 -28.69 -57.51 63.55
C ASP A 225 -28.48 -56.09 62.98
N MET A 226 -28.36 -55.07 63.84
CA MET A 226 -28.03 -53.70 63.39
C MET A 226 -26.66 -53.63 62.71
N LEU A 227 -25.66 -54.34 63.27
CA LEU A 227 -24.31 -54.39 62.72
C LEU A 227 -24.27 -55.12 61.36
N ASN A 228 -25.01 -56.23 61.23
CA ASN A 228 -25.19 -56.94 59.97
C ASN A 228 -25.87 -56.04 58.92
N THR A 229 -26.90 -55.28 59.32
CA THR A 229 -27.58 -54.32 58.43
C THR A 229 -26.63 -53.24 57.91
N LEU A 230 -25.69 -52.74 58.74
CA LEU A 230 -24.65 -51.80 58.31
C LEU A 230 -23.69 -52.43 57.29
N LEU A 231 -23.27 -53.66 57.57
CA LEU A 231 -22.36 -54.42 56.73
C LEU A 231 -22.99 -54.69 55.35
N ASP A 232 -24.27 -55.05 55.33
CA ASP A 232 -25.03 -55.28 54.11
C ASP A 232 -25.21 -53.98 53.32
N PHE A 233 -25.46 -52.84 53.99
CA PHE A 233 -25.47 -51.52 53.34
C PHE A 233 -24.13 -51.22 52.64
N PHE A 234 -22.99 -51.44 53.30
CA PHE A 234 -21.68 -51.23 52.67
C PHE A 234 -21.38 -52.23 51.56
N ARG A 235 -21.89 -53.47 51.63
CA ARG A 235 -21.73 -54.46 50.56
C ARG A 235 -22.54 -54.07 49.32
N LEU A 236 -23.75 -53.57 49.52
CA LEU A 236 -24.62 -53.06 48.46
C LEU A 236 -24.03 -51.78 47.82
N ASP A 237 -23.55 -50.84 48.64
CA ASP A 237 -22.95 -49.57 48.20
C ASP A 237 -21.66 -49.77 47.40
N ASN A 238 -20.86 -50.80 47.72
CA ASN A 238 -19.67 -51.15 46.95
C ASN A 238 -19.95 -52.04 45.73
N GLY A 239 -21.23 -52.30 45.39
CA GLY A 239 -21.65 -53.06 44.22
C GLY A 239 -21.25 -54.55 44.24
N LYS A 240 -20.96 -55.12 45.41
CA LYS A 240 -20.42 -56.49 45.52
C LYS A 240 -21.47 -57.58 45.72
N GLU A 241 -22.72 -57.27 46.09
CA GLU A 241 -23.81 -58.26 46.13
C GLU A 241 -25.14 -57.65 45.66
N GLN A 242 -25.86 -58.42 44.82
CA GLN A 242 -27.27 -58.17 44.49
C GLN A 242 -28.13 -58.56 45.69
N PRO A 243 -29.27 -57.88 45.94
CA PRO A 243 -30.13 -58.17 47.08
C PRO A 243 -30.57 -59.64 47.01
N ARG A 244 -30.26 -60.41 48.06
CA ARG A 244 -30.87 -61.72 48.28
C ARG A 244 -32.34 -61.49 48.61
N LEU A 245 -33.18 -61.67 47.59
CA LEU A 245 -34.63 -61.87 47.69
C LEU A 245 -34.95 -63.14 48.47
#